data_AF-A0A7S0MU49-F1
#
_entry.id   AF-A0A7S0MU49-F1
#
_cell.length_a   1.000
_cell.length_b   1.000
_cell.length_c   1.000
_cell.angle_alpha   90.00
_cell.angle_beta   90.00
_cell.angle_gamma   90.00
#
_symmetry.space_group_name_H-M   'P 1'
#
loop_
_entity.id
_entity.type
_entity.pdbx_description
1 polymer ?
#
loop_
_entity_poly.entity_id
_entity_poly.type
_entity_poly.pdbx_seq_one_letter_code
_entity_poly.pdbx_strand_id
1 'polypeptide(L)'
;DGIRSLEDSLKEFTAFETLSGSNRYMCEQCARLVDARKGLRLKKLPPVLILSLSRFRYNWDNGAGRREKITDRFSFSTSLDLSPYLDDPARADSEECRYTLFSVVSHSGS
;
A
#
# COMPACT_ATOMS: atom_id res chain seq x y z
N ASP A 1 -3.94 -15.55 4.38
CA ASP A 1 -2.48 -15.35 4.30
C ASP A 1 -2.14 -13.88 4.18
N GLY A 2 -1.17 -13.40 4.95
CA GLY A 2 -0.73 -12.00 4.91
C GLY A 2 0.19 -11.70 3.73
N ILE A 3 0.36 -10.42 3.42
CA ILE A 3 1.29 -9.93 2.40
C ILE A 3 2.74 -10.20 2.84
N ARG A 4 3.56 -10.77 1.94
CA ARG A 4 4.91 -11.28 2.27
C ARG A 4 6.07 -10.49 1.67
N SER A 5 5.79 -9.55 0.78
CA SER A 5 6.82 -8.73 0.12
C SER A 5 6.41 -7.26 -0.03
N LEU A 6 7.39 -6.39 -0.26
CA LEU A 6 7.15 -4.98 -0.54
C LEU A 6 6.41 -4.79 -1.87
N GLU A 7 6.77 -5.56 -2.88
CA GLU A 7 6.18 -5.54 -4.21
C GLU A 7 4.71 -5.97 -4.17
N ASP A 8 4.39 -7.01 -3.41
CA ASP A 8 3.00 -7.43 -3.16
C ASP A 8 2.24 -6.35 -2.40
N SER A 9 2.88 -5.68 -1.43
CA SER A 9 2.27 -4.59 -0.66
C SER A 9 1.94 -3.39 -1.55
N LEU A 10 2.86 -3.00 -2.42
CA LEU A 10 2.66 -1.88 -3.36
C LEU A 10 1.60 -2.22 -4.41
N LYS A 11 1.57 -3.46 -4.88
CA LYS A 11 0.54 -3.95 -5.80
C LYS A 11 -0.85 -3.90 -5.17
N GLU A 12 -0.98 -4.36 -3.93
CA GLU A 12 -2.26 -4.29 -3.20
C GLU A 12 -2.64 -2.84 -2.89
N PHE A 13 -1.68 -2.03 -2.43
CA PHE A 13 -1.90 -0.61 -2.11
C PHE A 13 -2.39 0.21 -3.31
N THR A 14 -1.99 -0.18 -4.52
CA THR A 14 -2.40 0.45 -5.78
C THR A 14 -3.47 -0.35 -6.54
N ALA A 15 -3.97 -1.44 -5.97
CA ALA A 15 -5.06 -2.19 -6.59
C ALA A 15 -6.34 -1.33 -6.65
N PHE A 16 -7.19 -1.60 -7.64
CA PHE A 16 -8.52 -1.01 -7.66
C PHE A 16 -9.43 -1.77 -6.72
N GLU A 17 -10.10 -1.06 -5.83
CA GLU A 17 -11.22 -1.59 -5.04
C GLU A 17 -12.55 -1.27 -5.73
N THR A 18 -13.51 -2.19 -5.59
CA THR A 18 -14.88 -1.99 -6.07
C THR A 18 -15.74 -1.49 -4.92
N LEU A 19 -16.35 -0.33 -5.11
CA LEU A 19 -17.30 0.30 -4.20
C LEU A 19 -18.71 -0.14 -4.62
N SER A 20 -19.28 -1.12 -3.94
CA SER A 20 -20.61 -1.68 -4.25
C SER A 20 -21.40 -2.06 -2.99
N GLY A 21 -22.66 -2.42 -3.16
CA GLY A 21 -23.54 -2.83 -2.05
C GLY A 21 -23.76 -1.72 -1.01
N SER A 22 -23.36 -1.97 0.24
CA SER A 22 -23.40 -0.99 1.33
C SER A 22 -22.29 0.07 1.25
N ASN A 23 -21.23 -0.17 0.48
CA ASN A 23 -20.08 0.74 0.30
C ASN A 23 -20.11 1.45 -1.06
N ARG A 24 -21.30 1.78 -1.57
CA ARG A 24 -21.46 2.49 -2.85
C ARG A 24 -20.98 3.93 -2.77
N TYR A 25 -20.48 4.45 -3.88
CA TYR A 25 -20.04 5.84 -4.00
C TYR A 25 -21.23 6.78 -4.20
N MET A 26 -21.26 7.89 -3.46
CA MET A 26 -22.25 8.96 -3.66
C MET A 26 -21.80 9.86 -4.82
N CYS A 27 -22.42 9.71 -5.98
CA CYS A 27 -22.11 10.54 -7.14
C CYS A 27 -22.84 11.88 -7.02
N GLU A 28 -22.09 12.98 -6.85
CA GLU A 28 -22.62 14.34 -6.75
C GLU A 28 -23.38 14.77 -8.00
N GLN A 29 -22.88 14.40 -9.19
CA GLN A 29 -23.53 14.73 -10.47
C GLN A 29 -24.84 13.97 -10.70
N CYS A 30 -24.93 12.72 -10.25
CA CYS A 30 -26.14 11.91 -10.38
C CYS A 30 -27.09 12.05 -9.19
N ALA A 31 -26.66 12.70 -8.10
CA ALA A 31 -27.35 12.78 -6.82
C ALA A 31 -27.81 11.42 -6.26
N ARG A 32 -27.02 10.35 -6.46
CA ARG A 32 -27.37 8.99 -6.01
C ARG A 32 -26.15 8.10 -5.74
N LEU A 33 -26.38 7.03 -4.97
CA LEU A 33 -25.40 5.96 -4.76
C LEU A 33 -25.24 5.10 -6.02
N VAL A 34 -23.99 4.91 -6.44
CA VAL A 34 -23.61 4.12 -7.62
C VAL A 34 -22.47 3.16 -7.28
N ASP A 35 -22.39 2.07 -8.04
CA ASP A 35 -21.22 1.23 -8.03
C ASP A 35 -20.06 1.97 -8.71
N ALA A 36 -18.87 1.91 -8.13
CA ALA A 36 -17.69 2.61 -8.63
C ALA A 36 -16.42 1.78 -8.44
N ARG A 37 -15.34 2.17 -9.13
CA ARG A 37 -13.99 1.67 -8.88
C ARG A 37 -13.15 2.79 -8.31
N LYS A 38 -12.47 2.53 -7.19
CA LYS A 38 -11.53 3.45 -6.57
C LYS A 38 -10.15 2.84 -6.62
N GLY A 39 -9.14 3.64 -6.91
CA GLY A 39 -7.76 3.17 -6.97
C GLY A 39 -6.81 4.30 -6.64
N LEU A 40 -5.58 3.93 -6.30
CA LEU A 40 -4.51 4.87 -5.99
C LEU A 40 -3.36 4.68 -6.98
N ARG A 41 -2.73 5.80 -7.37
CA ARG A 41 -1.54 5.84 -8.22
C ARG A 41 -0.54 6.85 -7.67
N LEU A 42 0.74 6.58 -7.89
CA LEU A 42 1.83 7.45 -7.48
C LEU A 42 2.04 8.54 -8.53
N LYS A 43 1.92 9.80 -8.13
CA LYS A 43 2.07 10.95 -9.05
C LYS A 43 3.46 11.56 -9.03
N LYS A 44 4.06 11.68 -7.86
CA LYS A 44 5.41 12.27 -7.68
C LYS A 44 6.21 11.36 -6.77
N LEU A 45 7.48 11.19 -7.14
CA LEU A 45 8.43 10.35 -6.42
C LEU A 45 9.48 11.27 -5.78
N PRO A 46 9.62 11.27 -4.44
CA PRO A 46 10.57 12.14 -3.75
C PRO A 46 12.00 11.58 -3.87
N PRO A 47 13.07 12.40 -3.86
CA PRO A 47 14.44 11.89 -3.90
C PRO A 47 14.78 10.90 -2.78
N VAL A 48 14.12 11.04 -1.62
CA VAL A 48 14.22 10.11 -0.48
C VAL A 48 12.84 9.55 -0.19
N LEU A 49 12.68 8.23 -0.31
CA LEU A 49 11.45 7.51 -0.03
C LEU A 49 11.51 6.86 1.35
N ILE A 50 10.51 7.13 2.19
CA ILE A 50 10.35 6.49 3.50
C ILE A 50 9.15 5.55 3.42
N LEU A 51 9.39 4.26 3.67
CA LEU A 51 8.36 3.24 3.71
C LEU A 51 8.19 2.73 5.15
N SER A 52 7.03 2.99 5.73
CA SER A 52 6.68 2.50 7.07
C SER A 52 5.89 1.19 6.96
N LEU A 53 6.47 0.09 7.44
CA LEU A 53 5.78 -1.19 7.48
C LEU A 53 4.80 -1.22 8.67
N SER A 54 3.50 -1.32 8.38
CA SER A 54 2.43 -1.42 9.38
C SER A 54 2.44 -2.77 10.12
N ARG A 55 3.45 -2.98 10.97
CA ARG A 55 3.67 -4.23 11.72
C ARG A 55 2.87 -4.33 13.02
N PHE A 56 1.75 -3.62 13.13
CA PHE A 56 0.88 -3.70 14.30
C PHE A 56 -0.57 -3.85 13.86
N ARG A 57 -1.26 -4.83 14.44
CA ARG A 57 -2.69 -5.06 14.24
C ARG A 57 -3.41 -5.12 15.58
N TYR A 58 -4.70 -4.87 15.58
CA TYR A 58 -5.55 -5.20 16.72
C TYR A 58 -6.12 -6.60 16.53
N ASN A 59 -5.81 -7.48 17.49
CA ASN A 59 -6.44 -8.78 17.59
C ASN A 59 -7.66 -8.66 18.51
N TRP A 60 -8.82 -9.11 18.03
CA TRP A 60 -10.11 -9.05 18.73
C TRP A 60 -10.62 -10.41 19.24
N ASP A 61 -9.80 -11.46 19.20
CA ASP A 61 -10.19 -12.86 19.48
C ASP A 61 -10.86 -13.03 20.86
N ASN A 62 -10.56 -12.15 21.82
CA ASN A 62 -11.07 -12.22 23.20
C ASN A 62 -12.00 -11.06 23.59
N GLY A 63 -12.51 -10.27 22.63
CA GLY A 63 -13.37 -9.10 22.89
C GLY A 63 -12.66 -7.88 23.51
N ALA A 64 -11.50 -8.06 24.13
CA ALA A 64 -10.56 -7.01 24.47
C ALA A 64 -9.55 -6.83 23.33
N GLY A 65 -9.66 -5.72 22.59
CA GLY A 65 -8.73 -5.41 21.51
C GLY A 65 -7.29 -5.30 21.99
N ARG A 66 -6.46 -6.29 21.68
CA ARG A 66 -5.04 -6.28 22.01
C ARG A 66 -4.22 -5.88 20.79
N ARG A 67 -3.38 -4.86 20.93
CA ARG A 67 -2.38 -4.53 19.92
C ARG A 67 -1.32 -5.62 19.88
N GLU A 68 -1.10 -6.19 18.71
CA GLU A 68 -0.16 -7.29 18.46
C GLU A 68 0.83 -6.88 17.36
N LYS A 69 2.10 -7.19 17.57
CA LYS A 69 3.15 -7.01 16.57
C LYS A 69 3.11 -8.15 15.54
N ILE A 70 3.10 -7.80 14.26
CA ILE A 70 3.20 -8.75 13.15
C ILE A 70 4.68 -9.10 12.96
N THR A 71 5.03 -10.32 13.38
CA THR A 71 6.39 -10.87 13.29
C THR A 71 6.62 -11.74 12.07
N ASP A 72 5.62 -11.88 11.20
CA ASP A 72 5.74 -12.66 9.97
C ASP A 72 6.89 -12.17 9.09
N ARG A 73 7.52 -13.13 8.39
CA ARG A 73 8.59 -12.85 7.44
C ARG A 73 8.05 -11.96 6.33
N PHE A 74 8.80 -10.90 6.04
CA PHE A 74 8.53 -9.96 4.96
C PHE A 74 9.82 -9.68 4.20
N SER A 75 9.78 -9.79 2.88
CA SER A 75 10.94 -9.55 2.02
C SER A 75 10.89 -8.17 1.36
N PHE A 76 12.06 -7.58 1.17
CA PHE A 76 12.30 -6.40 0.35
C PHE A 76 13.69 -6.56 -0.27
N SER A 77 13.86 -6.05 -1.48
CA SER A 77 15.13 -6.05 -2.22
C SER A 77 15.97 -4.81 -1.88
N THR A 78 17.23 -4.80 -2.31
CA THR A 78 18.09 -3.61 -2.28
C THR A 78 17.75 -2.60 -3.37
N SER A 79 17.01 -3.01 -4.41
CA SER A 79 16.57 -2.18 -5.53
C SER A 79 15.05 -2.25 -5.71
N LEU A 80 14.37 -1.11 -5.68
CA LEU A 80 12.92 -1.01 -5.82
C LEU A 80 12.55 -0.27 -7.10
N ASP A 81 11.70 -0.88 -7.93
CA ASP A 81 11.14 -0.27 -9.12
C ASP A 81 9.70 0.19 -8.85
N LEU A 82 9.45 1.50 -8.89
CA LEU A 82 8.13 2.08 -8.69
C LEU A 82 7.36 2.37 -9.98
N SER A 83 7.95 2.14 -11.15
CA SER A 83 7.33 2.39 -12.45
C SER A 83 5.94 1.75 -12.63
N PRO A 84 5.67 0.50 -12.16
CA PRO A 84 4.36 -0.13 -12.33
C PRO A 84 3.22 0.56 -11.57
N TYR A 85 3.54 1.45 -10.63
CA TYR A 85 2.58 2.04 -9.68
C TYR A 85 2.29 3.52 -9.98
N LEU A 86 2.92 4.09 -11.00
CA LEU A 86 2.76 5.49 -11.40
C LEU A 86 1.41 5.77 -12.08
N ASP A 87 0.96 7.02 -12.01
CA ASP A 87 -0.22 7.50 -12.74
C ASP A 87 0.03 7.72 -14.24
N ASP A 88 1.28 8.04 -14.60
CA ASP A 88 1.71 8.31 -15.96
C ASP A 88 2.69 7.24 -16.48
N PRO A 89 2.27 6.40 -17.45
CA PRO A 89 3.13 5.36 -18.02
C PRO A 89 4.30 5.92 -18.84
N ALA A 90 4.23 7.17 -19.34
CA ALA A 90 5.35 7.77 -20.07
C ALA A 90 6.59 8.00 -19.17
N ARG A 91 6.38 8.05 -17.85
CA ARG A 91 7.44 8.18 -16.85
C ARG A 91 7.99 6.84 -16.38
N ALA A 92 7.34 5.73 -16.73
CA ALA A 92 7.73 4.38 -16.30
C ALA A 92 9.13 3.97 -16.78
N ASP A 93 9.62 4.54 -17.88
CA ASP A 93 10.96 4.26 -18.40
C ASP A 93 12.05 5.21 -17.83
N SER A 94 11.69 6.10 -16.90
CA SER A 94 12.66 7.01 -16.28
C SER A 94 13.42 6.34 -15.12
N GLU A 95 14.74 6.56 -15.06
CA GLU A 95 15.56 6.13 -13.91
C GLU A 95 15.11 6.74 -12.58
N GLU A 96 14.33 7.83 -12.62
CA GLU A 96 13.72 8.47 -11.44
C GLU A 96 12.73 7.58 -10.69
N CYS A 97 12.31 6.47 -11.29
CA CYS A 97 11.37 5.53 -10.68
C CYS A 97 12.05 4.41 -9.88
N ARG A 98 13.38 4.33 -9.95
CA ARG A 98 14.17 3.30 -9.26
C ARG A 98 14.83 3.84 -8.02
N TYR A 99 14.67 3.10 -6.92
CA TYR A 99 15.28 3.42 -5.64
C TYR A 99 16.28 2.35 -5.25
N THR A 100 17.35 2.77 -4.58
CA THR A 100 18.27 1.87 -3.88
C THR A 100 18.05 1.99 -2.39
N LEU A 101 18.02 0.85 -1.69
CA LEU A 101 17.85 0.79 -0.24
C LEU A 101 19.01 1.52 0.45
N PHE A 102 18.67 2.56 1.19
CA PHE A 102 19.64 3.35 1.94
C PHE A 102 19.75 2.94 3.42
N SER A 103 18.63 2.63 4.07
CA SER A 103 18.61 2.33 5.52
C SER A 103 17.44 1.43 5.91
N VAL A 104 17.60 0.70 7.00
CA VAL A 104 16.56 -0.14 7.62
C VAL A 104 16.47 0.20 9.10
N VAL A 105 15.28 0.58 9.55
CA VAL A 105 14.97 0.77 10.96
C VAL A 105 14.32 -0.50 11.49
N SER A 106 14.98 -1.15 12.46
CA SER A 106 14.49 -2.39 13.08
C SER A 106 13.97 -2.13 14.49
N HIS A 107 12.82 -2.71 14.82
CA HIS A 107 12.24 -2.70 16.16
C HIS A 107 12.37 -4.09 16.77
N SER A 108 13.06 -4.19 17.90
CA SER A 108 13.10 -5.40 18.75
C SER A 108 12.13 -5.24 19.93
N GLY A 109 11.47 -6.32 20.33
CA GLY A 109 10.40 -6.29 21.34
C GLY A 109 8.98 -6.23 20.75
N SER A 110 7.98 -6.15 21.63
CA SER A 110 6.54 -6.23 21.32
C SER A 110 5.81 -4.92 21.56
#